data_AF-S8EHJ6-F1
#
_entry.id   AF-S8EHJ6-F1
#
_cell.length_a   1.000
_cell.length_b   1.000
_cell.length_c   1.000
_cell.angle_alpha   90.00
_cell.angle_beta   90.00
_cell.angle_gamma   90.00
#
_symmetry.space_group_name_H-M   'P 1'
#
loop_
_entity.id
_entity.type
_entity.pdbx_description
1 polymer ?
#
loop_
_entity_poly.entity_id
_entity_poly.type
_entity_poly.pdbx_seq_one_letter_code
_entity_poly.pdbx_strand_id
1 'polypeptide(L)'
;LLGDKEKLDDLYRKELCAVLDLQSVLLDQIIPDMVSDLGMNESSRHYTEEWAKDTRTRRFCDIGPHAMTTSLQRHGFVAYFALEDAREILMRRLELLRRPKMDSKGFVICLPPTSLDPFGRPTIIIKPTKL
;
A
#
# COMPACT_ATOMS: atom_id res chain seq x y z
N LEU A 1 -24.11 17.11 5.91
CA LEU A 1 -23.21 16.55 6.95
C LEU A 1 -23.55 15.11 7.33
N LEU A 2 -24.72 14.76 7.91
CA LEU A 2 -25.08 13.33 8.13
C LEU A 2 -25.28 12.56 6.80
N GLY A 3 -25.98 13.15 5.84
CA GLY A 3 -26.22 12.51 4.53
C GLY A 3 -24.98 12.37 3.64
N ASP A 4 -23.88 13.06 3.93
CA ASP A 4 -22.63 12.93 3.17
C ASP A 4 -21.77 11.79 3.72
N LYS A 5 -21.85 11.55 5.04
CA LYS A 5 -21.23 10.40 5.69
C LYS A 5 -21.87 9.09 5.24
N GLU A 6 -23.20 9.02 5.21
CA GLU A 6 -23.91 7.80 4.78
C GLU A 6 -23.61 7.44 3.32
N LYS A 7 -23.56 8.44 2.43
CA LYS A 7 -23.15 8.24 1.03
C LYS A 7 -21.70 7.74 0.91
N LEU A 8 -20.82 8.25 1.76
CA LEU A 8 -19.42 7.83 1.79
C LEU A 8 -19.29 6.39 2.32
N ASP A 9 -20.00 6.05 3.39
CA ASP A 9 -20.02 4.69 3.96
C ASP A 9 -20.61 3.66 2.98
N ASP A 10 -21.64 4.03 2.22
CA ASP A 10 -22.20 3.17 1.17
C ASP A 10 -21.26 3.02 -0.02
N LEU A 11 -20.57 4.08 -0.44
CA LEU A 11 -19.51 3.99 -1.44
C LEU A 11 -18.40 3.06 -0.96
N TYR A 12 -17.90 3.22 0.26
CA TYR A 12 -16.86 2.35 0.81
C TYR A 12 -17.31 0.89 0.90
N ARG A 13 -18.55 0.61 1.30
CA ARG A 13 -19.09 -0.75 1.33
C ARG A 13 -19.20 -1.37 -0.06
N LYS A 14 -19.66 -0.60 -1.04
CA LYS A 14 -19.76 -1.07 -2.43
C LYS A 14 -18.38 -1.34 -3.02
N GLU A 15 -17.43 -0.45 -2.78
CA GLU A 15 -16.07 -0.57 -3.30
C GLU A 15 -15.25 -1.62 -2.54
N LEU A 16 -15.62 -2.00 -1.31
CA LEU A 16 -14.96 -3.08 -0.58
C LEU A 16 -14.95 -4.39 -1.36
N CYS A 17 -16.08 -4.76 -1.98
CA CYS A 17 -16.14 -5.97 -2.80
C CYS A 17 -15.17 -5.87 -3.98
N ALA A 18 -15.15 -4.74 -4.67
CA ALA A 18 -14.21 -4.51 -5.78
C ALA A 18 -12.75 -4.56 -5.30
N VAL A 19 -12.44 -3.97 -4.13
CA VAL A 19 -11.12 -4.02 -3.51
C VAL A 19 -10.70 -5.47 -3.24
N LEU A 20 -11.60 -6.30 -2.69
CA LEU A 20 -11.33 -7.70 -2.39
C LEU A 20 -11.15 -8.54 -3.67
N ASP A 21 -11.98 -8.30 -4.68
CA ASP A 21 -11.86 -8.97 -5.99
C ASP A 21 -10.51 -8.65 -6.64
N LEU A 22 -10.10 -7.38 -6.60
CA LEU A 22 -8.80 -6.98 -7.14
C LEU A 22 -7.63 -7.52 -6.32
N GLN A 23 -7.79 -7.63 -5.01
CA GLN A 23 -6.80 -8.28 -4.16
C GLN A 23 -6.65 -9.76 -4.52
N SER A 24 -7.75 -10.47 -4.78
CA SER A 24 -7.71 -11.87 -5.24
C SER A 24 -7.01 -11.96 -6.60
N VAL A 25 -7.36 -11.10 -7.59
CA VAL A 25 -6.66 -11.07 -8.88
C VAL A 25 -5.16 -10.84 -8.72
N LEU A 26 -4.76 -9.91 -7.83
CA LEU A 26 -3.35 -9.64 -7.55
C LEU A 26 -2.65 -10.87 -6.94
N LEU A 27 -3.28 -11.54 -5.97
CA LEU A 27 -2.71 -12.70 -5.27
C LEU A 27 -2.68 -13.98 -6.12
N ASP A 28 -3.73 -14.21 -6.90
CA ASP A 28 -3.98 -15.50 -7.56
C ASP A 28 -3.46 -15.53 -9.00
N GLN A 29 -3.26 -14.36 -9.63
CA GLN A 29 -2.81 -14.26 -11.03
C GLN A 29 -1.50 -13.47 -11.14
N ILE A 30 -1.49 -12.21 -10.71
CA ILE A 30 -0.35 -11.31 -10.98
C ILE A 30 0.90 -11.71 -10.20
N ILE A 31 0.80 -11.98 -8.89
CA ILE A 31 1.97 -12.35 -8.08
C ILE A 31 2.60 -13.67 -8.55
N PRO A 32 1.83 -14.74 -8.81
CA PRO A 32 2.38 -15.97 -9.40
C PRO A 32 3.13 -15.74 -10.71
N ASP A 33 2.56 -14.95 -11.63
CA ASP A 33 3.22 -14.61 -12.90
C ASP A 33 4.53 -13.84 -12.66
N MET A 34 4.51 -12.85 -11.77
CA MET A 34 5.72 -12.11 -11.38
C MET A 34 6.79 -13.00 -10.76
N VAL A 35 6.41 -13.99 -9.95
CA VAL A 35 7.34 -14.95 -9.34
C VAL A 35 8.05 -15.77 -10.42
N SER A 36 7.29 -16.21 -11.43
CA SER A 36 7.83 -16.94 -12.58
C SER A 36 8.77 -16.06 -13.42
N ASP A 37 8.29 -14.88 -13.83
CA ASP A 37 9.01 -13.98 -14.73
C ASP A 37 10.30 -13.41 -14.13
N LEU A 38 10.26 -13.06 -12.84
CA LEU A 38 11.37 -12.39 -12.15
C LEU A 38 12.31 -13.37 -11.42
N GLY A 39 12.05 -14.68 -11.51
CA GLY A 39 12.79 -15.71 -10.80
C GLY A 39 12.85 -15.44 -9.30
N MET A 40 11.72 -15.09 -8.69
CA MET A 40 11.68 -14.67 -7.29
C MET A 40 11.97 -15.85 -6.35
N ASN A 41 12.74 -15.59 -5.30
CA ASN A 41 12.91 -16.55 -4.21
C ASN A 41 11.72 -16.50 -3.25
N GLU A 42 11.61 -17.52 -2.39
CA GLU A 42 10.48 -17.68 -1.46
C GLU A 42 10.31 -16.48 -0.52
N SER A 43 11.40 -15.85 -0.09
CA SER A 43 11.33 -14.67 0.77
C SER A 43 10.76 -13.45 0.05
N SER A 44 11.13 -13.24 -1.21
CA SER A 44 10.58 -12.15 -2.03
C SER A 44 9.12 -12.40 -2.36
N ARG A 45 8.74 -13.66 -2.64
CA ARG A 45 7.34 -14.06 -2.82
C ARG A 45 6.51 -13.75 -1.59
N HIS A 46 6.95 -14.24 -0.42
CA HIS A 46 6.26 -14.02 0.84
C HIS A 46 6.10 -12.53 1.15
N TYR A 47 7.14 -11.72 0.92
CA TYR A 47 7.06 -10.26 1.07
C TYR A 47 5.99 -9.62 0.18
N THR A 48 5.95 -10.00 -1.11
CA THR A 48 4.99 -9.48 -2.08
C THR A 48 3.56 -9.88 -1.72
N GLU A 49 3.36 -11.12 -1.30
CA GLU A 49 2.06 -11.59 -0.82
C GLU A 49 1.61 -10.87 0.45
N GLU A 50 2.50 -10.66 1.43
CA GLU A 50 2.19 -9.91 2.66
C GLU A 50 1.81 -8.45 2.35
N TRP A 51 2.48 -7.83 1.37
CA TRP A 51 2.12 -6.49 0.91
C TRP A 51 0.73 -6.46 0.25
N ALA A 52 0.44 -7.44 -0.61
CA ALA A 52 -0.87 -7.54 -1.27
C ALA A 52 -1.98 -7.88 -0.27
N LYS A 53 -1.67 -8.66 0.77
CA LYS A 53 -2.55 -8.99 1.90
C LYS A 53 -2.70 -7.85 2.91
N ASP A 54 -1.96 -6.74 2.78
CA ASP A 54 -1.86 -5.72 3.81
C ASP A 54 -3.23 -5.09 4.15
N THR A 55 -3.82 -5.66 5.20
CA THR A 55 -5.01 -5.22 5.93
C THR A 55 -4.61 -4.44 7.19
N ARG A 56 -3.31 -4.17 7.38
CA ARG A 56 -2.70 -3.84 8.66
C ARG A 56 -2.43 -2.35 8.88
N THR A 57 -3.14 -1.45 8.18
CA THR A 57 -3.28 -0.06 8.67
C THR A 57 -4.35 0.01 9.75
N ARG A 58 -3.97 -0.49 10.91
CA ARG A 58 -4.67 -0.36 12.19
C ARG A 58 -4.81 1.14 12.51
N ARG A 59 -5.94 1.75 12.13
CA ARG A 59 -6.60 2.96 12.71
C ARG A 59 -7.27 3.95 11.74
N PHE A 60 -7.16 3.83 10.41
CA PHE A 60 -7.82 4.83 9.53
C PHE A 60 -8.76 4.34 8.42
N CYS A 61 -8.82 3.05 8.10
CA CYS A 61 -9.85 2.51 7.19
C CYS A 61 -10.11 1.04 7.56
N ASP A 62 -11.07 0.77 8.44
CA ASP A 62 -11.44 -0.60 8.86
C ASP A 62 -12.23 -1.38 7.78
N ILE A 63 -12.00 -1.11 6.50
CA ILE A 63 -12.75 -1.68 5.39
C ILE A 63 -11.78 -2.00 4.24
N GLY A 64 -11.13 -3.17 4.31
CA GLY A 64 -10.39 -3.77 3.20
C GLY A 64 -8.86 -3.53 3.16
N PRO A 65 -8.15 -4.22 2.24
CA PRO A 65 -6.70 -4.11 2.07
C PRO A 65 -6.28 -2.70 1.65
N HIS A 66 -5.43 -2.08 2.46
CA HIS A 66 -5.07 -0.66 2.33
C HIS A 66 -4.35 -0.34 1.03
N ALA A 67 -3.48 -1.26 0.57
CA ALA A 67 -2.76 -1.11 -0.68
C ALA A 67 -3.71 -0.98 -1.88
N MET A 68 -4.66 -1.91 -2.01
CA MET A 68 -5.62 -1.91 -3.11
C MET A 68 -6.63 -0.78 -3.02
N THR A 69 -7.11 -0.44 -1.81
CA THR A 69 -7.96 0.74 -1.60
C THR A 69 -7.25 2.02 -2.02
N THR A 70 -5.97 2.18 -1.68
CA THR A 70 -5.19 3.37 -2.04
C THR A 70 -4.98 3.46 -3.56
N SER A 71 -4.59 2.37 -4.21
CA SER A 71 -4.41 2.35 -5.67
C SER A 71 -5.75 2.60 -6.40
N LEU A 72 -6.86 2.01 -5.95
CA LEU A 72 -8.19 2.30 -6.50
C LEU A 72 -8.55 3.78 -6.36
N GLN A 73 -8.38 4.36 -5.17
CA GLN A 73 -8.68 5.78 -4.94
C GLN A 73 -7.85 6.70 -5.84
N ARG A 74 -6.56 6.42 -6.04
CA ARG A 74 -5.70 7.20 -6.94
C ARG A 74 -6.16 7.17 -8.39
N HIS A 75 -6.73 6.05 -8.82
CA HIS A 75 -7.19 5.85 -10.20
C HIS A 75 -8.69 6.02 -10.38
N GLY A 76 -9.37 6.73 -9.48
CA GLY A 76 -10.80 7.02 -9.60
C GLY A 76 -11.67 5.75 -9.63
N PHE A 77 -11.25 4.71 -8.91
CA PHE A 77 -11.90 3.40 -8.82
C PHE A 77 -11.90 2.60 -10.13
N VAL A 78 -10.97 2.89 -11.05
CA VAL A 78 -10.77 2.08 -12.26
C VAL A 78 -9.86 0.89 -11.93
N ALA A 79 -10.47 -0.29 -11.83
CA ALA A 79 -9.85 -1.58 -11.49
C ALA A 79 -8.56 -1.88 -12.27
N TYR A 80 -8.61 -1.79 -13.60
CA TYR A 80 -7.45 -2.12 -14.45
C TYR A 80 -6.23 -1.25 -14.14
N PHE A 81 -6.43 0.07 -13.99
CA PHE A 81 -5.34 0.98 -13.64
C PHE A 81 -4.81 0.74 -12.24
N ALA A 82 -5.68 0.37 -11.29
CA ALA A 82 -5.26 0.03 -9.94
C ALA A 82 -4.38 -1.24 -9.90
N LEU A 83 -4.68 -2.26 -10.72
CA LEU A 83 -3.87 -3.47 -10.82
C LEU A 83 -2.50 -3.20 -11.45
N GLU A 84 -2.45 -2.41 -12.53
CA GLU A 84 -1.19 -2.02 -13.16
C GLU A 84 -0.30 -1.19 -12.21
N ASP A 85 -0.88 -0.22 -11.49
CA ASP A 85 -0.16 0.54 -10.46
C ASP A 85 0.36 -0.37 -9.35
N ALA A 86 -0.46 -1.31 -8.85
CA ALA A 86 -0.04 -2.27 -7.83
C ALA A 86 1.13 -3.14 -8.32
N ARG A 87 1.07 -3.61 -9.58
CA ARG A 87 2.15 -4.37 -10.21
C ARG A 87 3.44 -3.55 -10.31
N GLU A 88 3.36 -2.30 -10.77
CA GLU A 88 4.52 -1.40 -10.83
C GLU A 88 5.12 -1.12 -9.45
N ILE A 89 4.29 -0.89 -8.44
CA ILE A 89 4.73 -0.68 -7.05
C ILE A 89 5.47 -1.92 -6.56
N LEU A 90 4.93 -3.12 -6.78
CA LEU A 90 5.56 -4.38 -6.38
C LEU A 90 6.91 -4.58 -7.07
N MET A 91 7.00 -4.35 -8.38
CA MET A 91 8.26 -4.43 -9.13
C MET A 91 9.31 -3.48 -8.54
N ARG A 92 8.96 -2.20 -8.31
CA ARG A 92 9.88 -1.22 -7.71
C ARG A 92 10.31 -1.61 -6.30
N ARG A 93 9.42 -2.15 -5.47
CA ARG A 93 9.76 -2.60 -4.11
C ARG A 93 10.74 -3.77 -4.15
N LEU A 94 10.54 -4.71 -5.07
CA LEU A 94 11.47 -5.84 -5.26
C LEU A 94 12.85 -5.39 -5.74
N GLU A 95 12.92 -4.41 -6.63
CA GLU A 95 14.19 -3.79 -7.02
C GLU A 95 14.90 -3.13 -5.84
N LEU A 96 14.16 -2.44 -4.97
CA LEU A 96 14.72 -1.79 -3.78
C LEU A 96 15.22 -2.81 -2.75
N LEU A 97 14.56 -3.96 -2.59
CA LEU A 97 15.03 -5.04 -1.70
C LEU A 97 16.37 -5.63 -2.14
N ARG A 98 16.68 -5.57 -3.43
CA ARG A 98 17.97 -6.00 -3.99
C ARG A 98 19.09 -4.98 -3.78
N ARG A 99 18.78 -3.73 -3.41
CA ARG A 99 19.78 -2.67 -3.22
C ARG A 99 20.33 -2.70 -1.79
N PRO A 100 21.63 -2.42 -1.59
CA PRO A 100 22.19 -2.20 -0.27
C PRO A 100 21.43 -1.06 0.42
N LYS A 101 21.14 -1.19 1.72
CA LYS A 101 20.55 -0.11 2.50
C LYS A 101 21.45 1.11 2.41
N MET A 102 20.98 2.17 1.80
CA MET A 102 21.67 3.46 1.86
C MET A 102 21.54 3.99 3.29
N ASP A 103 22.69 4.32 3.88
CA ASP A 103 22.75 4.99 5.17
C ASP A 103 22.09 6.37 5.03
N SER A 104 20.84 6.51 5.50
CA SER A 104 20.08 7.77 5.45
C SER A 104 20.56 8.77 6.51
N LYS A 105 21.88 8.87 6.70
CA LYS A 105 22.51 9.64 7.76
C LYS A 105 22.24 11.13 7.56
N GLY A 106 21.35 11.69 8.39
CA GLY A 106 21.25 13.13 8.65
C GLY A 106 19.97 13.85 8.20
N PHE A 107 19.16 13.26 7.32
CA PHE A 107 18.01 13.97 6.70
C PHE A 107 16.65 13.61 7.26
N VAL A 108 16.50 12.39 7.77
CA VAL A 108 15.23 11.86 8.26
C VAL A 108 15.35 11.64 9.76
N ILE A 109 14.50 12.31 10.53
CA ILE A 109 14.33 12.10 11.96
C ILE A 109 13.00 11.39 12.17
N CYS A 110 13.09 10.11 12.52
CA CYS A 110 11.94 9.32 12.94
C CYS A 110 11.67 9.61 14.41
N LEU A 111 10.46 10.08 14.72
CA LEU A 111 10.02 10.21 16.11
C LEU A 111 9.62 8.83 16.67
N PRO A 112 9.56 8.67 18.00
CA PRO A 112 9.05 7.45 18.61
C PRO A 112 7.66 7.08 18.06
N PRO A 113 7.30 5.79 17.95
CA PRO A 113 5.99 5.36 17.44
C PRO A 113 4.78 5.92 18.19
N THR A 114 5.00 6.43 19.41
CA THR A 114 3.98 7.08 20.25
C THR A 114 3.76 8.56 19.90
N SER A 115 4.65 9.18 19.13
CA SER A 115 4.52 10.55 18.63
C SER A 115 3.66 10.56 17.37
N LEU A 116 2.36 10.78 17.58
CA LEU A 116 1.35 10.83 16.53
C LEU A 116 0.88 12.27 16.31
N ASP A 117 0.47 12.58 15.09
CA ASP A 117 -0.22 13.83 14.78
C ASP A 117 -1.66 13.84 15.38
N PRO A 118 -2.41 14.95 15.31
CA PRO A 118 -3.80 15.00 15.81
C PRO A 118 -4.75 13.99 15.14
N PHE A 119 -4.36 13.46 13.99
CA PHE A 119 -5.07 12.40 13.28
C PHE A 119 -4.44 11.04 13.57
N GLY A 120 -3.68 10.84 14.64
CA GLY A 120 -3.15 9.53 15.02
C GLY A 120 -2.13 8.91 14.05
N ARG A 121 -1.53 9.70 13.14
CA ARG A 121 -0.56 9.23 12.15
C ARG A 121 0.87 9.38 12.67
N PRO A 122 1.78 8.41 12.44
CA PRO A 122 3.19 8.55 12.78
C PRO A 122 3.83 9.76 12.10
N THR A 123 4.65 10.51 12.85
CA THR A 123 5.29 11.72 12.34
C THR A 123 6.76 11.48 11.99
N ILE A 124 7.15 11.86 10.77
CA ILE A 124 8.53 11.84 10.29
C ILE A 124 8.95 13.28 9.99
N ILE A 125 10.11 13.70 10.50
CA ILE A 125 10.67 15.03 10.24
C ILE A 125 11.75 14.88 9.17
N ILE A 126 11.55 15.53 8.03
CA ILE A 126 12.56 15.62 6.97
C ILE A 126 13.25 16.97 7.13
N LYS A 127 14.55 16.95 7.42
CA LYS A 127 15.43 18.12 7.40
C LYS A 127 16.19 18.09 6.08
N PRO A 128 15.69 18.71 5.00
CA PRO A 128 16.55 18.96 3.85
C PRO A 128 17.73 19.78 4.35
N THR A 129 18.96 19.39 4.04
CA THR A 129 20.11 20.27 4.28
C THR A 129 19.79 21.62 3.66
N LYS A 130 20.05 22.71 4.40
CA LYS A 130 20.11 24.03 3.80
C LYS A 130 21.02 23.94 2.57
N LEU A 131 20.52 24.37 1.42
CA LEU A 131 21.36 24.79 0.29
C LEU A 131 22.34 25.86 0.79
#